data_AF-A0A178EAZ4-F1
#
_entry.id   AF-A0A178EAZ4-F1
#
_cell.length_a   1.000
_cell.length_b   1.000
_cell.length_c   1.000
_cell.angle_alpha   90.00
_cell.angle_beta   90.00
_cell.angle_gamma   90.00
#
_symmetry.space_group_name_H-M   'P 1'
#
loop_
_entity.id
_entity.type
_entity.pdbx_description
1 polymer ?
#
loop_
_entity_poly.entity_id
_entity_poly.type
_entity_poly.pdbx_seq_one_letter_code
_entity_poly.pdbx_strand_id
1 'polypeptide(L)'
;MSSSNETSFYLPMRWTITSMDINEHTCPSPSSLLGTFAVVNCVVSFLSVLFGHRRVVEELSCGHFGKRQSQSWRVMWIMPVGLQLAANACIALLIKKTEGYASDFKVTELMLFLVARPRLSWIVLGAFAFQKQIGAQYPHGKNGSTQRLAPNPKTYFDTSYEQLRSSPYASPDPGAYESTRSLASSNPYTQIASDETSANDAAPDYPWWNSFMAQFVAEFILQIIALYIMGRTAHYGTIHNFYKIYLPSYWDIPSAARMMYSGALYYLVAGSLFLIFAFFFIVWQMLSSKVKMIGKGNTMALVTALWFLLISTWMGSWLFWAGFVKLAGDSYCPPKLMHQALIWTFFSTVGVITGSAV
;
A
#
# COMPACT_ATOMS: atom_id res chain seq x y z
N MET A 1 6.08 -47.20 -1.88
CA MET A 1 5.84 -46.68 -0.52
C MET A 1 7.12 -46.29 0.25
N SER A 2 8.35 -46.49 -0.25
CA SER A 2 9.57 -46.03 0.47
C SER A 2 9.99 -44.57 0.19
N SER A 3 9.48 -43.94 -0.88
CA SER A 3 9.91 -42.58 -1.29
C SER A 3 9.35 -41.44 -0.44
N SER A 4 8.22 -41.63 0.24
CA SER A 4 7.58 -40.57 1.05
C SER A 4 8.31 -40.28 2.36
N ASN A 5 9.09 -41.24 2.88
CA ASN A 5 9.85 -41.03 4.12
C ASN A 5 11.10 -40.17 3.89
N GLU A 6 11.72 -40.25 2.72
CA GLU A 6 12.95 -39.51 2.43
C GLU A 6 12.70 -38.00 2.25
N THR A 7 11.58 -37.60 1.65
CA THR A 7 11.26 -36.17 1.46
C THR A 7 11.00 -35.45 2.78
N SER A 8 10.38 -36.15 3.74
CA SER A 8 10.09 -35.61 5.07
C SER A 8 11.33 -35.17 5.84
N PHE A 9 12.48 -35.82 5.58
CA PHE A 9 13.75 -35.47 6.18
C PHE A 9 14.28 -34.11 5.73
N TYR A 10 13.86 -33.60 4.57
CA TYR A 10 14.32 -32.29 4.08
C TYR A 10 13.38 -31.15 4.45
N LEU A 11 12.24 -31.42 5.08
CA LEU A 11 11.26 -30.39 5.43
C LEU A 11 11.46 -29.90 6.88
N PRO A 12 11.61 -28.59 7.09
CA PRO A 12 11.74 -28.03 8.44
C PRO A 12 10.43 -28.05 9.25
N MET A 13 9.30 -28.25 8.57
CA MET A 13 7.99 -28.43 9.18
C MET A 13 7.73 -29.93 9.39
N ARG A 14 7.22 -30.27 10.58
CA ARG A 14 6.89 -31.67 10.94
C ARG A 14 5.52 -32.11 10.47
N TRP A 15 4.68 -31.16 10.06
CA TRP A 15 3.32 -31.43 9.64
C TRP A 15 3.24 -31.70 8.14
N THR A 16 2.17 -32.36 7.73
CA THR A 16 1.85 -32.71 6.36
C THR A 16 0.38 -32.41 6.06
N ILE A 17 0.07 -32.31 4.76
CA ILE A 17 -1.29 -32.16 4.25
C ILE A 17 -1.39 -33.12 3.08
N THR A 18 -1.98 -34.29 3.28
CA THR A 18 -2.04 -35.35 2.28
C THR A 18 -3.49 -35.71 1.97
N SER A 19 -3.77 -36.17 0.75
CA SER A 19 -5.06 -36.79 0.44
C SER A 19 -5.13 -38.17 1.10
N MET A 20 -6.29 -38.55 1.65
CA MET A 20 -6.56 -39.90 2.15
C MET A 20 -6.80 -40.90 1.00
N ASP A 21 -7.36 -40.45 -0.11
CA ASP A 21 -7.54 -41.24 -1.34
C ASP A 21 -6.96 -40.49 -2.54
N ILE A 22 -5.89 -41.05 -3.12
CA ILE A 22 -5.20 -40.48 -4.27
C ILE A 22 -6.05 -40.49 -5.55
N ASN A 23 -7.03 -41.41 -5.63
CA ASN A 23 -7.89 -41.56 -6.80
C ASN A 23 -9.06 -40.57 -6.75
N GLU A 24 -9.55 -40.25 -5.56
CA GLU A 24 -10.68 -39.33 -5.38
C GLU A 24 -10.24 -37.86 -5.40
N HIS A 25 -9.06 -37.56 -4.84
CA HIS A 25 -8.56 -36.19 -4.74
C HIS A 25 -7.14 -36.07 -5.27
N THR A 26 -7.02 -35.63 -6.52
CA THR A 26 -5.72 -35.36 -7.16
C THR A 26 -5.08 -34.10 -6.56
N CYS A 27 -3.83 -34.23 -6.11
CA CYS A 27 -3.07 -33.10 -5.59
C CYS A 27 -2.71 -32.10 -6.70
N PRO A 28 -2.81 -30.78 -6.44
CA PRO A 28 -2.44 -29.79 -7.42
C PRO A 28 -0.93 -29.84 -7.68
N SER A 29 -0.53 -29.74 -8.94
CA SER A 29 0.89 -29.71 -9.30
C SER A 29 1.60 -28.46 -8.73
N PRO A 30 2.92 -28.51 -8.49
CA PRO A 30 3.68 -27.35 -8.04
C PRO A 30 3.52 -26.11 -8.93
N SER A 31 3.44 -26.30 -10.26
CA SER A 31 3.21 -25.21 -11.20
C SER A 31 1.81 -24.63 -11.08
N SER A 32 0.78 -25.45 -10.84
CA SER A 32 -0.58 -24.98 -10.58
C SER A 32 -0.67 -24.16 -9.29
N LEU A 33 0.02 -24.58 -8.23
CA LEU A 33 0.07 -23.84 -6.96
C LEU A 33 0.75 -22.49 -7.11
N LEU A 34 1.96 -22.45 -7.67
CA LEU A 34 2.71 -21.22 -7.88
C LEU A 34 2.02 -20.30 -8.90
N GLY A 35 1.42 -20.87 -9.95
CA GLY A 35 0.62 -20.14 -10.93
C GLY A 35 -0.59 -19.47 -10.29
N THR A 36 -1.29 -20.17 -9.39
CA THR A 36 -2.42 -19.57 -8.64
C THR A 36 -1.95 -18.42 -7.76
N PHE A 37 -0.80 -18.54 -7.09
CA PHE A 37 -0.23 -17.44 -6.31
C PHE A 37 0.09 -16.22 -7.18
N ALA A 38 0.63 -16.44 -8.37
CA ALA A 38 0.96 -15.36 -9.30
C ALA A 38 -0.32 -14.65 -9.79
N VAL A 39 -1.33 -15.41 -10.21
CA VAL A 39 -2.63 -14.87 -10.66
C VAL A 39 -3.30 -14.07 -9.55
N VAL A 40 -3.39 -14.62 -8.33
CA VAL A 40 -3.98 -13.92 -7.17
C VAL A 40 -3.24 -12.61 -6.90
N ASN A 41 -1.90 -12.62 -6.91
CA ASN A 41 -1.11 -11.41 -6.73
C ASN A 41 -1.40 -10.36 -7.82
N CYS A 42 -1.50 -10.77 -9.10
CA CYS A 42 -1.86 -9.86 -10.18
C CYS A 42 -3.26 -9.24 -9.97
N VAL A 43 -4.26 -10.07 -9.64
CA VAL A 43 -5.64 -9.61 -9.40
C VAL A 43 -5.68 -8.66 -8.21
N VAL A 44 -5.09 -9.03 -7.07
CA VAL A 44 -5.07 -8.18 -5.88
C VAL A 44 -4.32 -6.88 -6.15
N SER A 45 -3.20 -6.91 -6.87
CA SER A 45 -2.48 -5.68 -7.26
C SER A 45 -3.33 -4.75 -8.11
N PHE A 46 -4.04 -5.29 -9.12
CA PHE A 46 -4.96 -4.51 -9.93
C PHE A 46 -6.09 -3.89 -9.10
N LEU A 47 -6.77 -4.70 -8.28
CA LEU A 47 -7.81 -4.21 -7.37
C LEU A 47 -7.26 -3.19 -6.38
N SER A 48 -6.01 -3.33 -5.95
CA SER A 48 -5.36 -2.39 -5.04
C SER A 48 -5.17 -1.02 -5.67
N VAL A 49 -4.83 -0.95 -6.95
CA VAL A 49 -4.71 0.34 -7.67
C VAL A 49 -6.08 1.04 -7.76
N LEU A 50 -7.14 0.28 -8.07
CA LEU A 50 -8.50 0.81 -8.19
C LEU A 50 -9.03 1.28 -6.84
N PHE A 51 -9.06 0.38 -5.85
CA PHE A 51 -9.65 0.65 -4.54
C PHE A 51 -8.73 1.38 -3.57
N GLY A 52 -7.43 1.45 -3.86
CA GLY A 52 -6.49 2.28 -3.12
C GLY A 52 -6.56 3.77 -3.48
N HIS A 53 -7.30 4.12 -4.55
CA HIS A 53 -7.49 5.50 -4.95
C HIS A 53 -8.55 6.20 -4.09
N ARG A 54 -8.17 7.28 -3.41
CA ARG A 54 -9.03 7.97 -2.44
C ARG A 54 -10.42 8.35 -2.97
N ARG A 55 -10.54 8.85 -4.21
CA ARG A 55 -11.86 9.23 -4.77
C ARG A 55 -12.80 8.05 -4.94
N VAL A 56 -12.26 6.88 -5.29
CA VAL A 56 -13.08 5.67 -5.43
C VAL A 56 -13.64 5.28 -4.07
N VAL A 57 -12.84 5.39 -3.02
CA VAL A 57 -13.27 5.09 -1.64
C VAL A 57 -14.23 6.14 -1.09
N GLU A 58 -14.02 7.41 -1.42
CA GLU A 58 -14.96 8.50 -1.09
C GLU A 58 -16.33 8.25 -1.72
N GLU A 59 -16.37 7.85 -2.99
CA GLU A 59 -17.61 7.50 -3.69
C GLU A 59 -18.28 6.25 -3.10
N LEU A 60 -17.52 5.17 -2.88
CA LEU A 60 -18.02 3.93 -2.27
C LEU A 60 -18.53 4.12 -0.83
N SER A 61 -17.99 5.10 -0.11
CA SER A 61 -18.37 5.41 1.27
C SER A 61 -19.39 6.53 1.40
N CYS A 62 -19.95 7.01 0.29
CA CYS A 62 -20.89 8.15 0.28
C CYS A 62 -20.32 9.39 1.00
N GLY A 63 -19.03 9.67 0.84
CA GLY A 63 -18.33 10.83 1.42
C GLY A 63 -17.94 10.71 2.90
N HIS A 64 -18.20 9.58 3.56
CA HIS A 64 -17.79 9.38 4.97
C HIS A 64 -16.28 9.19 5.10
N PHE A 65 -15.65 8.61 4.09
CA PHE A 65 -14.25 8.18 4.09
C PHE A 65 -13.45 8.84 2.96
N GLY A 66 -12.11 8.82 3.06
CA GLY A 66 -11.24 9.36 2.01
C GLY A 66 -11.14 10.89 1.99
N LYS A 67 -11.22 11.54 3.16
CA LYS A 67 -11.08 13.01 3.25
C LYS A 67 -9.67 13.44 2.83
N ARG A 68 -9.58 14.61 2.17
CA ARG A 68 -8.28 15.22 1.82
C ARG A 68 -7.43 15.42 3.08
N GLN A 69 -6.13 15.17 2.96
CA GLN A 69 -5.11 15.38 4.01
C GLN A 69 -5.27 14.57 5.30
N SER A 70 -6.15 13.58 5.34
CA SER A 70 -6.30 12.73 6.51
C SER A 70 -5.02 11.93 6.80
N GLN A 71 -4.61 11.90 8.08
CA GLN A 71 -3.44 11.17 8.60
C GLN A 71 -3.82 9.80 9.15
N SER A 72 -4.95 9.26 8.70
CA SER A 72 -5.54 8.05 9.25
C SER A 72 -4.72 6.78 9.10
N TRP A 73 -3.83 6.74 8.09
CA TRP A 73 -2.93 5.63 7.82
C TRP A 73 -2.12 5.21 9.07
N ARG A 74 -1.93 6.13 10.04
CA ARG A 74 -1.25 5.88 11.32
C ARG A 74 -1.96 4.86 12.22
N VAL A 75 -3.26 4.68 12.06
CA VAL A 75 -4.07 3.70 12.81
C VAL A 75 -4.60 2.62 11.87
N MET A 76 -4.95 2.99 10.64
CA MET A 76 -5.62 2.08 9.71
C MET A 76 -4.77 0.89 9.27
N TRP A 77 -3.44 0.91 9.45
CA TRP A 77 -2.57 -0.25 9.17
C TRP A 77 -2.93 -1.49 10.00
N ILE A 78 -3.60 -1.35 11.15
CA ILE A 78 -4.07 -2.47 11.97
C ILE A 78 -5.06 -3.33 11.19
N MET A 79 -5.92 -2.72 10.38
CA MET A 79 -6.95 -3.43 9.62
C MET A 79 -6.34 -4.36 8.56
N PRO A 80 -5.43 -3.93 7.66
CA PRO A 80 -4.71 -4.83 6.78
C PRO A 80 -3.94 -5.93 7.51
N VAL A 81 -3.27 -5.65 8.64
CA VAL A 81 -2.57 -6.71 9.41
C VAL A 81 -3.56 -7.76 9.88
N GLY A 82 -4.64 -7.33 10.55
CA GLY A 82 -5.67 -8.21 11.07
C GLY A 82 -6.35 -9.03 9.98
N LEU A 83 -6.71 -8.40 8.86
CA LEU A 83 -7.36 -9.06 7.73
C LEU A 83 -6.44 -10.06 7.02
N GLN A 84 -5.15 -9.77 6.87
CA GLN A 84 -4.20 -10.73 6.27
C GLN A 84 -3.98 -11.94 7.19
N LEU A 85 -3.86 -11.73 8.50
CA LEU A 85 -3.78 -12.83 9.48
C LEU A 85 -5.07 -13.64 9.53
N ALA A 86 -6.23 -12.99 9.49
CA ALA A 86 -7.53 -13.64 9.44
C ALA A 86 -7.70 -14.47 8.16
N ALA A 87 -7.28 -13.96 6.99
CA ALA A 87 -7.30 -14.71 5.74
C ALA A 87 -6.46 -15.98 5.84
N ASN A 88 -5.25 -15.88 6.40
CA ASN A 88 -4.38 -17.05 6.61
C ASN A 88 -4.98 -18.05 7.61
N ALA A 89 -5.64 -17.57 8.66
CA ALA A 89 -6.33 -18.44 9.63
C ALA A 89 -7.54 -19.14 9.00
N CYS A 90 -8.35 -18.42 8.22
CA CYS A 90 -9.48 -18.99 7.48
C CYS A 90 -9.02 -20.05 6.48
N ILE A 91 -7.93 -19.80 5.75
CA ILE A 91 -7.33 -20.79 4.84
C ILE A 91 -6.85 -22.02 5.61
N ALA A 92 -6.14 -21.84 6.72
CA ALA A 92 -5.68 -22.96 7.54
C ALA A 92 -6.84 -23.78 8.12
N LEU A 93 -7.93 -23.13 8.55
CA LEU A 93 -9.16 -23.79 9.01
C LEU A 93 -9.88 -24.52 7.88
N LEU A 94 -9.95 -23.92 6.69
CA LEU A 94 -10.55 -24.54 5.50
C LEU A 94 -9.80 -25.84 5.15
N ILE A 95 -8.47 -25.80 5.14
CA ILE A 95 -7.65 -26.98 4.87
C ILE A 95 -7.88 -28.04 5.94
N LYS A 96 -7.83 -27.67 7.22
CA LYS A 96 -8.00 -28.61 8.34
C LYS A 96 -9.38 -29.26 8.41
N LYS A 97 -10.43 -28.56 7.97
CA LYS A 97 -11.82 -29.05 8.00
C LYS A 97 -12.28 -29.74 6.71
N THR A 98 -11.44 -29.80 5.67
CA THR A 98 -11.86 -30.45 4.42
C THR A 98 -11.77 -31.97 4.57
N GLU A 99 -12.90 -32.65 4.41
CA GLU A 99 -12.99 -34.11 4.40
C GLU A 99 -12.14 -34.71 3.26
N GLY A 100 -11.64 -35.93 3.46
CA GLY A 100 -10.76 -36.61 2.50
C GLY A 100 -9.28 -36.21 2.57
N TYR A 101 -8.89 -35.32 3.50
CA TYR A 101 -7.51 -34.89 3.68
C TYR A 101 -7.01 -35.16 5.10
N ALA A 102 -5.84 -35.79 5.22
CA ALA A 102 -5.14 -35.95 6.48
C ALA A 102 -4.29 -34.71 6.76
N SER A 103 -4.46 -34.14 7.95
CA SER A 103 -3.71 -32.97 8.39
C SER A 103 -3.38 -33.06 9.88
N ASP A 104 -2.10 -33.00 10.22
CA ASP A 104 -1.59 -33.11 11.60
C ASP A 104 -1.08 -31.75 12.16
N PHE A 105 -1.26 -30.65 11.41
CA PHE A 105 -0.83 -29.32 11.84
C PHE A 105 -1.78 -28.64 12.86
N LYS A 106 -1.22 -27.72 13.65
CA LYS A 106 -1.99 -26.71 14.38
C LYS A 106 -2.35 -25.55 13.45
N VAL A 107 -3.58 -25.03 13.54
CA VAL A 107 -4.07 -23.93 12.68
C VAL A 107 -3.12 -22.73 12.72
N THR A 108 -2.58 -22.41 13.89
CA THR A 108 -1.62 -21.32 14.09
C THR A 108 -0.30 -21.55 13.36
N GLU A 109 0.20 -22.78 13.27
CA GLU A 109 1.44 -23.11 12.56
C GLU A 109 1.30 -22.89 11.06
N LEU A 110 0.20 -23.39 10.47
CA LEU A 110 -0.06 -23.18 9.05
C LEU A 110 -0.41 -21.72 8.74
N MET A 111 -1.16 -21.05 9.62
CA MET A 111 -1.43 -19.61 9.49
C MET A 111 -0.13 -18.81 9.43
N LEU A 112 0.81 -19.04 10.36
CA LEU A 112 2.10 -18.34 10.38
C LEU A 112 2.96 -18.69 9.15
N PHE A 113 2.92 -19.94 8.70
CA PHE A 113 3.59 -20.36 7.48
C PHE A 113 3.07 -19.59 6.24
N LEU A 114 1.75 -19.41 6.14
CA LEU A 114 1.12 -18.67 5.05
C LEU A 114 1.42 -17.16 5.05
N VAL A 115 1.90 -16.58 6.16
CA VAL A 115 2.37 -15.19 6.21
C VAL A 115 3.63 -14.97 5.36
N ALA A 116 4.44 -16.00 5.18
CA ALA A 116 5.65 -15.97 4.35
C ALA A 116 5.38 -15.95 2.83
N ARG A 117 4.10 -15.95 2.41
CA ARG A 117 3.74 -15.90 0.99
C ARG A 117 4.11 -14.56 0.34
N PRO A 118 4.60 -14.57 -0.92
CA PRO A 118 4.93 -13.35 -1.63
C PRO A 118 3.67 -12.51 -1.89
N ARG A 119 3.78 -11.20 -1.65
CA ARG A 119 2.72 -10.20 -1.83
C ARG A 119 3.21 -9.03 -2.67
N LEU A 120 2.47 -8.71 -3.74
CA LEU A 120 2.84 -7.69 -4.74
C LEU A 120 2.02 -6.39 -4.61
N SER A 121 0.87 -6.41 -3.94
CA SER A 121 -0.10 -5.30 -3.94
C SER A 121 0.46 -3.96 -3.47
N TRP A 122 1.17 -3.97 -2.36
CA TRP A 122 1.77 -2.80 -1.74
C TRP A 122 2.94 -2.22 -2.56
N ILE A 123 3.65 -3.06 -3.31
CA ILE A 123 4.69 -2.66 -4.26
C ILE A 123 4.05 -1.79 -5.34
N VAL A 124 3.01 -2.32 -6.00
CA VAL A 124 2.28 -1.60 -7.05
C VAL A 124 1.68 -0.31 -6.51
N LEU A 125 1.04 -0.33 -5.33
CA LEU A 125 0.53 0.89 -4.68
C LEU A 125 1.62 1.94 -4.44
N GLY A 126 2.81 1.53 -4.01
CA GLY A 126 3.96 2.41 -3.84
C GLY A 126 4.33 3.11 -5.14
N ALA A 127 4.34 2.39 -6.27
CA ALA A 127 4.70 2.98 -7.56
C ALA A 127 3.74 4.13 -7.93
N PHE A 128 2.44 3.93 -7.75
CA PHE A 128 1.43 4.96 -7.98
C PHE A 128 1.50 6.11 -6.97
N ALA A 129 1.83 5.82 -5.71
CA ALA A 129 1.98 6.85 -4.68
C ALA A 129 3.16 7.80 -4.97
N PHE A 130 4.26 7.29 -5.54
CA PHE A 130 5.46 8.08 -5.85
C PHE A 130 5.48 8.69 -7.26
N GLN A 131 4.81 8.11 -8.26
CA GLN A 131 4.84 8.59 -9.66
C GLN A 131 4.39 10.06 -9.80
N LYS A 132 3.38 10.48 -9.03
CA LYS A 132 2.82 11.83 -9.14
C LYS A 132 3.68 12.92 -8.46
N GLN A 133 4.57 12.55 -7.54
CA GLN A 133 5.52 13.49 -6.92
C GLN A 133 6.52 14.03 -7.95
N ILE A 134 6.94 13.19 -8.89
CA ILE A 134 7.93 13.54 -9.92
C ILE A 134 7.34 14.56 -10.92
N GLY A 135 6.06 14.40 -11.29
CA GLY A 135 5.39 15.27 -12.26
C GLY A 135 5.06 16.66 -11.74
N ALA A 136 4.67 16.80 -10.47
CA ALA A 136 4.38 18.10 -9.85
C ALA A 136 5.64 18.96 -9.60
N GLN A 137 6.84 18.36 -9.72
CA GLN A 137 8.11 19.01 -9.40
C GLN A 137 8.69 19.85 -10.57
N TYR A 138 8.07 19.79 -11.75
CA TYR A 138 8.38 20.67 -12.86
C TYR A 138 7.22 21.63 -13.11
N PRO A 139 7.14 22.77 -12.39
CA PRO A 139 6.32 23.86 -12.88
C PRO A 139 6.93 24.23 -14.23
N HIS A 140 6.18 23.95 -15.28
CA HIS A 140 6.54 24.36 -16.61
C HIS A 140 6.70 25.89 -16.54
N GLY A 141 7.95 26.34 -16.52
CA GLY A 141 8.32 27.71 -16.85
C GLY A 141 8.00 27.95 -18.31
N LYS A 142 6.71 27.96 -18.64
CA LYS A 142 6.20 28.63 -19.82
C LYS A 142 5.83 30.01 -19.33
N ASN A 143 6.79 30.92 -19.43
CA ASN A 143 6.69 32.21 -20.10
C ASN A 143 5.26 32.64 -20.50
N GLY A 144 4.35 32.70 -19.53
CA GLY A 144 3.20 33.57 -19.56
C GLY A 144 3.69 34.91 -19.04
N SER A 145 4.47 35.61 -19.86
CA SER A 145 4.47 37.07 -19.84
C SER A 145 3.03 37.50 -20.15
N THR A 146 2.15 37.40 -19.14
CA THR A 146 1.14 38.41 -18.95
C THR A 146 1.93 39.68 -18.74
N GLN A 147 2.21 40.36 -19.85
CA GLN A 147 2.35 41.80 -19.89
C GLN A 147 1.21 42.31 -19.00
N ARG A 148 1.52 42.61 -17.74
CA ARG A 148 0.88 43.74 -17.10
C ARG A 148 1.22 44.89 -18.04
N LEU A 149 0.31 45.20 -18.94
CA LEU A 149 0.14 46.55 -19.40
C LEU A 149 0.08 47.37 -18.12
N ALA A 150 1.21 48.00 -17.78
CA ALA A 150 1.20 49.09 -16.85
C ALA A 150 0.08 50.03 -17.34
N PRO A 151 -0.80 50.54 -16.46
CA PRO A 151 -1.70 51.58 -16.85
C PRO A 151 -0.86 52.69 -17.49
N ASN A 152 -1.15 52.98 -18.74
CA ASN A 152 -0.49 54.00 -19.52
C ASN A 152 -0.53 55.32 -18.71
N PRO A 153 0.60 55.93 -18.32
CA PRO A 153 0.61 57.15 -17.49
C PRO A 153 0.13 58.41 -18.24
N LYS A 154 -0.49 58.28 -19.41
CA LYS A 154 -0.87 59.39 -20.28
C LYS A 154 -2.37 59.42 -20.55
N THR A 155 -3.17 59.53 -19.49
CA THR A 155 -4.56 60.03 -19.60
C THR A 155 -5.02 60.59 -18.27
N TYR A 156 -4.36 61.66 -17.81
CA TYR A 156 -4.90 62.62 -16.86
C TYR A 156 -4.34 63.99 -17.22
N PHE A 157 -4.84 64.54 -18.32
CA PHE A 157 -4.82 65.97 -18.58
C PHE A 157 -6.13 66.33 -19.28
N ASP A 158 -6.71 67.43 -18.79
CA ASP A 158 -7.90 68.14 -19.26
C ASP A 158 -9.27 67.47 -19.18
N THR A 159 -10.01 67.80 -18.11
CA THR A 159 -11.23 68.59 -18.32
C THR A 159 -11.58 69.46 -17.09
N SER A 160 -11.49 70.77 -17.29
CA SER A 160 -12.40 71.82 -16.79
C SER A 160 -12.52 72.05 -15.27
N TYR A 161 -11.64 72.91 -14.76
CA TYR A 161 -12.08 74.05 -13.95
C TYR A 161 -12.61 75.12 -14.91
N GLU A 162 -13.91 75.41 -14.88
CA GLU A 162 -14.54 76.72 -15.08
C GLU A 162 -16.03 76.53 -15.38
N GLN A 163 -16.87 76.64 -14.36
CA GLN A 163 -18.06 77.46 -14.53
C GLN A 163 -18.53 78.06 -13.21
N LEU A 164 -18.40 79.39 -13.20
CA LEU A 164 -18.98 80.39 -12.32
C LEU A 164 -20.42 80.06 -11.86
N ARG A 165 -20.74 80.21 -10.58
CA ARG A 165 -21.15 81.47 -9.89
C ARG A 165 -22.61 81.87 -10.18
N SER A 166 -23.36 81.99 -9.07
CA SER A 166 -24.52 82.87 -8.78
C SER A 166 -25.83 82.71 -9.55
N SER A 167 -26.92 82.39 -8.82
CA SER A 167 -28.07 83.30 -8.56
C SER A 167 -29.13 82.68 -7.61
N PRO A 168 -30.20 83.38 -7.15
CA PRO A 168 -30.56 83.46 -5.73
C PRO A 168 -31.97 82.94 -5.40
N TYR A 169 -32.30 82.92 -4.10
CA TYR A 169 -33.64 82.98 -3.48
C TYR A 169 -34.86 82.40 -4.22
N ALA A 170 -35.44 81.34 -3.66
CA ALA A 170 -36.90 81.14 -3.66
C ALA A 170 -37.34 80.40 -2.37
N SER A 171 -38.49 80.85 -1.86
CA SER A 171 -39.14 80.58 -0.57
C SER A 171 -39.52 79.12 -0.26
N PRO A 172 -39.96 78.83 0.98
CA PRO A 172 -40.34 77.50 1.43
C PRO A 172 -41.81 77.19 1.12
N ASP A 173 -42.07 75.99 0.59
CA ASP A 173 -43.41 75.40 0.52
C ASP A 173 -43.54 74.25 1.54
N PRO A 174 -44.58 74.23 2.39
CA PRO A 174 -44.81 73.16 3.34
C PRO A 174 -45.80 72.13 2.79
N GLY A 175 -45.40 70.87 2.82
CA GLY A 175 -46.33 69.74 2.83
C GLY A 175 -46.32 68.85 1.60
N ALA A 176 -45.63 67.72 1.70
CA ALA A 176 -46.06 66.45 1.11
C ALA A 176 -45.30 65.28 1.75
N TYR A 177 -46.05 64.60 2.61
CA TYR A 177 -46.01 63.22 3.05
C TYR A 177 -45.41 62.18 2.08
N GLU A 178 -44.77 61.18 2.71
CA GLU A 178 -44.62 59.77 2.30
C GLU A 178 -43.75 59.41 1.09
N SER A 179 -42.62 58.74 1.38
CA SER A 179 -42.43 57.30 1.10
C SER A 179 -40.94 56.93 1.26
N THR A 180 -40.55 56.58 2.48
CA THR A 180 -39.26 55.97 2.81
C THR A 180 -39.17 54.57 2.19
N ARG A 181 -38.74 54.48 0.94
CA ARG A 181 -38.15 53.23 0.40
C ARG A 181 -36.73 53.13 0.92
N SER A 182 -36.52 52.15 1.79
CA SER A 182 -35.23 51.67 2.25
C SER A 182 -34.33 51.29 1.06
N LEU A 183 -33.47 52.21 0.64
CA LEU A 183 -32.27 51.91 -0.12
C LEU A 183 -31.37 51.08 0.79
N ALA A 184 -31.39 49.76 0.58
CA ALA A 184 -30.44 48.85 1.16
C ALA A 184 -29.03 49.31 0.74
N SER A 185 -28.34 49.91 1.70
CA SER A 185 -26.91 50.18 1.65
C SER A 185 -26.18 48.86 1.40
N SER A 186 -25.82 48.63 0.14
CA SER A 186 -24.90 47.58 -0.26
C SER A 186 -23.53 47.94 0.30
N ASN A 187 -23.26 47.46 1.51
CA ASN A 187 -22.00 47.67 2.21
C ASN A 187 -20.88 47.01 1.37
N PRO A 188 -19.93 47.77 0.78
CA PRO A 188 -18.88 47.21 -0.07
C PRO A 188 -17.82 46.39 0.70
N TYR A 189 -17.96 46.29 2.03
CA TYR A 189 -16.99 45.63 2.90
C TYR A 189 -17.24 44.14 3.15
N THR A 190 -18.30 43.55 2.58
CA THR A 190 -18.63 42.12 2.82
C THR A 190 -18.17 41.16 1.71
N GLN A 191 -17.45 41.64 0.68
CA GLN A 191 -16.97 40.77 -0.42
C GLN A 191 -15.53 40.26 -0.28
N ILE A 192 -14.77 40.72 0.72
CA ILE A 192 -13.35 40.34 0.87
C ILE A 192 -13.17 38.98 1.60
N ALA A 193 -14.20 38.44 2.26
CA ALA A 193 -14.13 37.17 2.98
C ALA A 193 -14.35 35.91 2.12
N SER A 194 -14.61 36.06 0.81
CA SER A 194 -14.89 34.92 -0.08
C SER A 194 -13.69 34.45 -0.93
N ASP A 195 -12.56 35.16 -0.87
CA ASP A 195 -11.38 34.84 -1.71
C ASP A 195 -10.27 34.07 -0.96
N GLU A 196 -10.34 33.96 0.37
CA GLU A 196 -9.39 33.14 1.16
C GLU A 196 -9.65 31.63 1.04
N THR A 197 -10.80 31.21 0.53
CA THR A 197 -11.08 29.78 0.31
C THR A 197 -10.28 29.20 -0.86
N SER A 198 -9.85 30.03 -1.82
CA SER A 198 -9.13 29.61 -3.02
C SER A 198 -7.65 29.29 -2.79
N ALA A 199 -7.03 29.81 -1.72
CA ALA A 199 -5.60 29.64 -1.46
C ALA A 199 -5.25 28.26 -0.85
N ASN A 200 -6.20 27.60 -0.18
CA ASN A 200 -5.98 26.29 0.44
C ASN A 200 -6.12 25.11 -0.56
N ASP A 201 -6.63 25.36 -1.77
CA ASP A 201 -6.80 24.32 -2.80
C ASP A 201 -5.51 23.99 -3.59
N ALA A 202 -4.42 24.72 -3.35
CA ALA A 202 -3.15 24.51 -4.06
C ALA A 202 -2.27 23.37 -3.51
N ALA A 203 -2.68 22.69 -2.42
CA ALA A 203 -1.89 21.60 -1.87
C ALA A 203 -1.87 20.38 -2.82
N PRO A 204 -0.70 19.81 -3.15
CA PRO A 204 -0.61 18.65 -4.03
C PRO A 204 -1.40 17.46 -3.48
N ASP A 205 -2.30 16.92 -4.30
CA ASP A 205 -3.14 15.78 -3.93
C ASP A 205 -2.52 14.44 -4.33
N TYR A 206 -2.26 13.58 -3.34
CA TYR A 206 -1.69 12.24 -3.49
C TYR A 206 -2.73 11.16 -3.14
N PRO A 207 -3.53 10.71 -4.11
CA PRO A 207 -4.73 9.94 -3.81
C PRO A 207 -4.46 8.48 -3.39
N TRP A 208 -3.25 7.94 -3.59
CA TRP A 208 -2.88 6.58 -3.15
C TRP A 208 -2.04 6.56 -1.86
N TRP A 209 -1.66 7.72 -1.32
CA TRP A 209 -0.66 7.78 -0.24
C TRP A 209 -1.11 7.07 1.04
N ASN A 210 -2.35 7.31 1.48
CA ASN A 210 -2.89 6.70 2.70
C ASN A 210 -2.98 5.17 2.57
N SER A 211 -3.51 4.69 1.44
CA SER A 211 -3.55 3.25 1.12
C SER A 211 -2.16 2.63 1.14
N PHE A 212 -1.20 3.26 0.47
CA PHE A 212 0.16 2.79 0.39
C PHE A 212 0.80 2.70 1.78
N MET A 213 0.71 3.77 2.58
CA MET A 213 1.31 3.80 3.91
C MET A 213 0.69 2.77 4.86
N ALA A 214 -0.64 2.63 4.86
CA ALA A 214 -1.32 1.63 5.67
C ALA A 214 -0.88 0.20 5.29
N GLN A 215 -0.79 -0.10 3.99
CA GLN A 215 -0.31 -1.40 3.50
C GLN A 215 1.18 -1.61 3.76
N PHE A 216 2.01 -0.58 3.60
CA PHE A 216 3.45 -0.65 3.85
C PHE A 216 3.77 -0.98 5.31
N VAL A 217 3.10 -0.29 6.26
CA VAL A 217 3.26 -0.59 7.69
C VAL A 217 2.73 -2.00 8.01
N ALA A 218 1.63 -2.42 7.41
CA ALA A 218 1.12 -3.75 7.60
C ALA A 218 2.08 -4.84 7.11
N GLU A 219 2.69 -4.63 5.93
CA GLU A 219 3.70 -5.52 5.38
C GLU A 219 4.97 -5.54 6.24
N PHE A 220 5.40 -4.40 6.78
CA PHE A 220 6.50 -4.35 7.75
C PHE A 220 6.24 -5.30 8.94
N ILE A 221 5.05 -5.26 9.55
CA ILE A 221 4.68 -6.16 10.65
C ILE A 221 4.62 -7.62 10.20
N LEU A 222 4.02 -7.89 9.04
CA LEU A 222 3.87 -9.25 8.54
C LEU A 222 5.21 -9.85 8.12
N GLN A 223 6.17 -9.05 7.66
CA GLN A 223 7.53 -9.49 7.39
C GLN A 223 8.30 -9.85 8.66
N ILE A 224 8.10 -9.13 9.79
CA ILE A 224 8.66 -9.53 11.10
C ILE A 224 8.16 -10.93 11.47
N ILE A 225 6.87 -11.20 11.26
CA ILE A 225 6.29 -12.54 11.51
C ILE A 225 6.88 -13.58 10.55
N ALA A 226 7.03 -13.24 9.26
CA ALA A 226 7.62 -14.15 8.27
C ALA A 226 9.09 -14.49 8.57
N LEU A 227 9.86 -13.58 9.17
CA LEU A 227 11.25 -13.86 9.59
C LEU A 227 11.35 -15.06 10.53
N TYR A 228 10.33 -15.31 11.37
CA TYR A 228 10.34 -16.50 12.22
C TYR A 228 10.34 -17.81 11.41
N ILE A 229 9.53 -17.89 10.35
CA ILE A 229 9.43 -19.08 9.48
C ILE A 229 10.71 -19.26 8.66
N MET A 230 11.22 -18.17 8.10
CA MET A 230 12.47 -18.19 7.33
C MET A 230 13.67 -18.51 8.23
N GLY A 231 13.69 -17.96 9.45
CA GLY A 231 14.68 -18.22 10.50
C GLY A 231 14.73 -19.69 10.89
N ARG A 232 13.57 -20.29 11.17
CA ARG A 232 13.47 -21.73 11.46
C ARG A 232 13.96 -22.59 10.29
N THR A 233 13.61 -22.22 9.06
CA THR A 233 14.06 -22.95 7.87
C THR A 233 15.58 -22.86 7.70
N ALA A 234 16.16 -21.66 7.82
CA ALA A 234 17.60 -21.48 7.70
C ALA A 234 18.37 -22.15 8.85
N HIS A 235 17.84 -22.10 10.06
CA HIS A 235 18.43 -22.81 11.20
C HIS A 235 18.46 -24.32 10.95
N TYR A 236 17.35 -24.89 10.45
CA TYR A 236 17.28 -26.30 10.09
C TYR A 236 18.33 -26.68 9.03
N GLY A 237 18.45 -25.89 7.96
CA GLY A 237 19.46 -26.11 6.92
C GLY A 237 20.90 -25.98 7.44
N THR A 238 21.12 -25.13 8.44
CA THR A 238 22.43 -24.96 9.08
C THR A 238 22.83 -26.18 9.90
N ILE A 239 21.92 -26.73 10.73
CA ILE A 239 22.17 -27.93 11.54
C ILE A 239 22.52 -29.13 10.66
N HIS A 240 21.88 -29.26 9.50
CA HIS A 240 22.11 -30.37 8.55
C HIS A 240 23.22 -30.10 7.53
N ASN A 241 23.98 -29.00 7.68
CA ASN A 241 25.07 -28.62 6.79
C ASN A 241 24.67 -28.40 5.31
N PHE A 242 23.40 -28.04 5.04
CA PHE A 242 22.88 -27.81 3.69
C PHE A 242 23.36 -26.50 3.04
N TYR A 243 24.16 -25.69 3.74
CA TYR A 243 24.76 -24.46 3.19
C TYR A 243 26.26 -24.58 2.89
N LYS A 244 26.91 -25.68 3.28
CA LYS A 244 28.36 -25.86 3.12
C LYS A 244 28.67 -26.54 1.78
N ILE A 245 28.91 -25.74 0.74
CA ILE A 245 29.12 -26.20 -0.66
C ILE A 245 30.27 -27.21 -0.79
N TYR A 246 31.25 -27.17 0.11
CA TYR A 246 32.39 -28.08 0.11
C TYR A 246 32.09 -29.44 0.75
N LEU A 247 30.95 -29.62 1.42
CA LEU A 247 30.55 -30.89 2.01
C LEU A 247 29.65 -31.69 1.05
N PRO A 248 29.76 -33.03 1.00
CA PRO A 248 28.88 -33.88 0.20
C PRO A 248 27.39 -33.64 0.50
N SER A 249 27.06 -33.38 1.77
CA SER A 249 25.68 -33.10 2.23
C SER A 249 24.98 -31.96 1.47
N TYR A 250 25.71 -31.01 0.88
CA TYR A 250 25.13 -29.96 0.05
C TYR A 250 24.67 -30.48 -1.32
N TRP A 251 25.43 -31.41 -1.90
CA TRP A 251 25.20 -31.95 -3.24
C TRP A 251 24.22 -33.13 -3.23
N ASP A 252 24.14 -33.84 -2.11
CA ASP A 252 23.26 -34.99 -1.93
C ASP A 252 21.77 -34.59 -1.79
N ILE A 253 21.47 -33.33 -1.44
CA ILE A 253 20.09 -32.88 -1.29
C ILE A 253 19.40 -32.53 -2.62
N PRO A 254 18.08 -32.76 -2.74
CA PRO A 254 17.32 -32.39 -3.91
C PRO A 254 17.48 -30.90 -4.29
N SER A 255 17.45 -30.58 -5.58
CA SER A 255 17.53 -29.20 -6.07
C SER A 255 16.44 -28.29 -5.47
N ALA A 256 15.24 -28.83 -5.26
CA ALA A 256 14.13 -28.13 -4.60
C ALA A 256 14.45 -27.74 -3.15
N ALA A 257 15.12 -28.62 -2.40
CA ALA A 257 15.58 -28.31 -1.05
C ALA A 257 16.60 -27.17 -1.05
N ARG A 258 17.59 -27.22 -1.96
CA ARG A 258 18.55 -26.11 -2.12
C ARG A 258 17.84 -24.79 -2.41
N MET A 259 16.87 -24.77 -3.32
CA MET A 259 16.08 -23.57 -3.61
C MET A 259 15.35 -23.04 -2.36
N MET A 260 14.70 -23.91 -1.59
CA MET A 260 13.98 -23.54 -0.37
C MET A 260 14.92 -22.93 0.68
N TYR A 261 16.03 -23.61 0.99
CA TYR A 261 17.01 -23.17 1.99
C TYR A 261 17.74 -21.89 1.55
N SER A 262 18.13 -21.79 0.27
CA SER A 262 18.73 -20.57 -0.27
C SER A 262 17.74 -19.40 -0.27
N GLY A 263 16.47 -19.64 -0.63
CA GLY A 263 15.42 -18.63 -0.57
C GLY A 263 15.18 -18.11 0.85
N ALA A 264 15.13 -19.01 1.84
CA ALA A 264 15.00 -18.64 3.25
C ALA A 264 16.19 -17.81 3.76
N LEU A 265 17.43 -18.23 3.46
CA LEU A 265 18.63 -17.50 3.87
C LEU A 265 18.72 -16.12 3.19
N TYR A 266 18.45 -16.07 1.89
CA TYR A 266 18.40 -14.82 1.15
C TYR A 266 17.33 -13.87 1.69
N TYR A 267 16.14 -14.38 2.00
CA TYR A 267 15.08 -13.60 2.64
C TYR A 267 15.51 -13.07 4.01
N LEU A 268 16.21 -13.86 4.84
CA LEU A 268 16.68 -13.38 6.15
C LEU A 268 17.63 -12.20 6.01
N VAL A 269 18.59 -12.25 5.07
CA VAL A 269 19.55 -11.17 4.85
C VAL A 269 18.85 -9.94 4.27
N ALA A 270 18.15 -10.10 3.14
CA ALA A 270 17.49 -9.00 2.45
C ALA A 270 16.34 -8.40 3.28
N GLY A 271 15.53 -9.26 3.90
CA GLY A 271 14.39 -8.88 4.73
C GLY A 271 14.81 -8.17 6.02
N SER A 272 15.89 -8.61 6.68
CA SER A 272 16.40 -7.89 7.87
C SER A 272 16.88 -6.49 7.50
N LEU A 273 17.60 -6.34 6.39
CA LEU A 273 17.98 -5.02 5.88
C LEU A 273 16.74 -4.19 5.54
N PHE A 274 15.78 -4.74 4.80
CA PHE A 274 14.52 -4.05 4.49
C PHE A 274 13.83 -3.54 5.76
N LEU A 275 13.69 -4.36 6.79
CA LEU A 275 13.03 -3.96 8.05
C LEU A 275 13.76 -2.81 8.74
N ILE A 276 15.09 -2.80 8.75
CA ILE A 276 15.86 -1.68 9.33
C ILE A 276 15.55 -0.38 8.58
N PHE A 277 15.65 -0.39 7.25
CA PHE A 277 15.37 0.79 6.43
C PHE A 277 13.89 1.21 6.53
N ALA A 278 12.97 0.25 6.54
CA ALA A 278 11.53 0.50 6.67
C ALA A 278 11.18 1.10 8.02
N PHE A 279 11.83 0.64 9.11
CA PHE A 279 11.66 1.21 10.45
C PHE A 279 12.07 2.68 10.47
N PHE A 280 13.27 3.02 9.97
CA PHE A 280 13.71 4.41 9.90
C PHE A 280 12.80 5.27 9.02
N PHE A 281 12.33 4.72 7.90
CA PHE A 281 11.38 5.41 7.03
C PHE A 281 10.03 5.67 7.72
N ILE A 282 9.45 4.68 8.41
CA ILE A 282 8.17 4.83 9.13
C ILE A 282 8.33 5.86 10.26
N VAL A 283 9.38 5.73 11.07
CA VAL A 283 9.67 6.69 12.16
C VAL A 283 9.86 8.10 11.59
N TRP A 284 10.60 8.23 10.49
CA TRP A 284 10.74 9.51 9.81
C TRP A 284 9.38 10.02 9.35
N GLN A 285 8.54 9.25 8.65
CA GLN A 285 7.21 9.72 8.21
C GLN A 285 6.31 10.13 9.39
N MET A 286 6.39 9.45 10.52
CA MET A 286 5.64 9.80 11.74
C MET A 286 6.13 11.14 12.33
N LEU A 287 7.46 11.34 12.42
CA LEU A 287 8.09 12.51 13.03
C LEU A 287 8.14 13.74 12.10
N SER A 288 8.26 13.52 10.78
CA SER A 288 8.49 14.56 9.75
C SER A 288 7.32 15.52 9.57
N SER A 289 6.18 15.25 10.20
CA SER A 289 5.04 16.16 10.26
C SER A 289 5.42 17.58 10.69
N LYS A 290 6.57 17.77 11.36
CA LYS A 290 7.03 19.06 11.90
C LYS A 290 8.43 19.51 11.47
N VAL A 291 9.20 18.72 10.73
CA VAL A 291 10.64 18.98 10.53
C VAL A 291 10.97 19.07 9.03
N LYS A 292 11.19 20.28 8.52
CA LYS A 292 11.60 20.57 7.12
C LYS A 292 13.10 20.32 6.83
N MET A 293 13.84 19.68 7.73
CA MET A 293 15.32 19.72 7.73
C MET A 293 16.05 18.67 6.87
N ILE A 294 15.39 17.81 6.10
CA ILE A 294 16.09 16.82 5.26
C ILE A 294 16.04 17.22 3.79
N GLY A 295 17.22 17.33 3.18
CA GLY A 295 17.39 17.63 1.76
C GLY A 295 16.78 16.56 0.85
N LYS A 296 16.23 17.00 -0.29
CA LYS A 296 15.51 16.15 -1.27
C LYS A 296 16.34 14.95 -1.75
N GLY A 297 17.66 15.09 -1.89
CA GLY A 297 18.56 14.03 -2.37
C GLY A 297 18.58 12.78 -1.50
N ASN A 298 18.66 12.94 -0.16
CA ASN A 298 18.70 11.81 0.76
C ASN A 298 17.38 11.02 0.78
N THR A 299 16.25 11.70 0.53
CA THR A 299 14.93 11.06 0.47
C THR A 299 14.83 10.13 -0.73
N MET A 300 15.28 10.57 -1.91
CA MET A 300 15.24 9.76 -3.13
C MET A 300 16.13 8.52 -3.04
N ALA A 301 17.33 8.66 -2.47
CA ALA A 301 18.23 7.53 -2.24
C ALA A 301 17.61 6.51 -1.27
N LEU A 302 17.01 6.97 -0.16
CA LEU A 302 16.33 6.10 0.80
C LEU A 302 15.16 5.34 0.16
N VAL A 303 14.30 6.04 -0.59
CA VAL A 303 13.17 5.41 -1.30
C VAL A 303 13.66 4.40 -2.32
N THR A 304 14.71 4.72 -3.09
CA THR A 304 15.29 3.79 -4.07
C THR A 304 15.87 2.53 -3.40
N ALA A 305 16.59 2.70 -2.29
CA ALA A 305 17.12 1.58 -1.51
C ALA A 305 16.01 0.69 -0.94
N LEU A 306 14.95 1.30 -0.38
CA LEU A 306 13.77 0.57 0.08
C LEU A 306 13.14 -0.26 -1.03
N TRP A 307 12.97 0.32 -2.22
CA TRP A 307 12.43 -0.37 -3.39
C TRP A 307 13.27 -1.57 -3.82
N PHE A 308 14.59 -1.42 -3.85
CA PHE A 308 15.49 -2.52 -4.19
C PHE A 308 15.42 -3.65 -3.16
N LEU A 309 15.52 -3.32 -1.86
CA LEU A 309 15.45 -4.28 -0.76
C LEU A 309 14.09 -5.00 -0.70
N LEU A 310 13.03 -4.29 -1.06
CA LEU A 310 11.68 -4.79 -1.18
C LEU A 310 11.54 -5.84 -2.30
N ILE A 311 12.01 -5.54 -3.51
CA ILE A 311 11.96 -6.48 -4.64
C ILE A 311 12.81 -7.72 -4.31
N SER A 312 13.98 -7.50 -3.71
CA SER A 312 14.86 -8.54 -3.22
C SER A 312 14.14 -9.47 -2.22
N THR A 313 13.47 -8.91 -1.21
CA THR A 313 12.72 -9.69 -0.22
C THR A 313 11.56 -10.47 -0.86
N TRP A 314 10.84 -9.84 -1.80
CA TRP A 314 9.77 -10.49 -2.57
C TRP A 314 10.29 -11.68 -3.40
N MET A 315 11.44 -11.52 -4.06
CA MET A 315 12.11 -12.62 -4.77
C MET A 315 12.52 -13.77 -3.84
N GLY A 316 13.00 -13.44 -2.64
CA GLY A 316 13.33 -14.44 -1.62
C GLY A 316 12.14 -15.29 -1.20
N SER A 317 10.96 -14.68 -1.01
CA SER A 317 9.72 -15.42 -0.74
C SER A 317 9.33 -16.36 -1.88
N TRP A 318 9.48 -15.93 -3.14
CA TRP A 318 9.19 -16.78 -4.29
C TRP A 318 10.15 -17.96 -4.39
N LEU A 319 11.45 -17.73 -4.22
CA LEU A 319 12.46 -18.80 -4.22
C LEU A 319 12.18 -19.84 -3.12
N PHE A 320 11.85 -19.36 -1.91
CA PHE A 320 11.46 -20.21 -0.79
C PHE A 320 10.23 -21.07 -1.13
N TRP A 321 9.14 -20.46 -1.60
CA TRP A 321 7.90 -21.18 -1.91
C TRP A 321 8.04 -22.13 -3.10
N ALA A 322 8.79 -21.74 -4.14
CA ALA A 322 9.05 -22.60 -5.28
C ALA A 322 9.84 -23.86 -4.87
N GLY A 323 10.86 -23.69 -4.02
CA GLY A 323 11.60 -24.81 -3.43
C GLY A 323 10.72 -25.68 -2.55
N PHE A 324 9.95 -25.07 -1.63
CA PHE A 324 9.08 -25.78 -0.69
C PHE A 324 8.03 -26.63 -1.40
N VAL A 325 7.24 -26.06 -2.33
CA VAL A 325 6.15 -26.78 -2.99
C VAL A 325 6.69 -27.92 -3.85
N LYS A 326 7.81 -27.71 -4.54
CA LYS A 326 8.46 -28.76 -5.35
C LYS A 326 9.06 -29.87 -4.49
N LEU A 327 9.61 -29.52 -3.32
CA LEU A 327 10.20 -30.48 -2.38
C LEU A 327 9.12 -31.30 -1.66
N ALA A 328 8.06 -30.64 -1.20
CA ALA A 328 6.99 -31.26 -0.44
C ALA A 328 6.17 -32.24 -1.29
N GLY A 329 5.96 -31.94 -2.58
CA GLY A 329 5.19 -32.79 -3.48
C GLY A 329 3.83 -33.14 -2.87
N ASP A 330 3.52 -34.44 -2.83
CA ASP A 330 2.23 -34.94 -2.30
C ASP A 330 2.07 -34.76 -0.78
N SER A 331 3.16 -34.49 -0.04
CA SER A 331 3.09 -34.16 1.40
C SER A 331 2.50 -32.77 1.67
N TYR A 332 2.36 -31.93 0.64
CA TYR A 332 1.65 -30.66 0.69
C TYR A 332 0.61 -30.59 -0.43
N CYS A 333 -0.57 -31.12 -0.14
CA CYS A 333 -1.71 -31.25 -1.03
C CYS A 333 -2.87 -30.35 -0.55
N PRO A 334 -2.80 -29.02 -0.77
CA PRO A 334 -3.81 -28.12 -0.24
C PRO A 334 -5.17 -28.31 -0.96
N PRO A 335 -6.26 -28.63 -0.22
CA PRO A 335 -7.59 -28.76 -0.81
C PRO A 335 -8.15 -27.42 -1.27
N LYS A 336 -9.09 -27.45 -2.22
CA LYS A 336 -9.94 -26.30 -2.60
C LYS A 336 -9.12 -25.04 -2.90
N LEU A 337 -8.04 -25.18 -3.67
CA LEU A 337 -7.09 -24.10 -3.98
C LEU A 337 -7.78 -22.80 -4.45
N MET A 338 -8.83 -22.91 -5.26
CA MET A 338 -9.63 -21.76 -5.72
C MET A 338 -10.31 -21.01 -4.57
N HIS A 339 -10.85 -21.72 -3.56
CA HIS A 339 -11.47 -21.07 -2.40
C HIS A 339 -10.42 -20.32 -1.57
N GLN A 340 -9.21 -20.87 -1.43
CA GLN A 340 -8.11 -20.18 -0.75
C GLN A 340 -7.70 -18.90 -1.47
N ALA A 341 -7.64 -18.94 -2.80
CA ALA A 341 -7.38 -17.78 -3.66
C ALA A 341 -8.46 -16.69 -3.49
N LEU A 342 -9.74 -17.08 -3.43
CA LEU A 342 -10.85 -16.16 -3.21
C LEU A 342 -10.80 -15.52 -1.80
N ILE A 343 -10.54 -16.30 -0.75
CA ILE A 343 -10.38 -15.79 0.62
C ILE A 343 -9.27 -14.74 0.66
N TRP A 344 -8.10 -15.08 0.10
CA TRP A 344 -6.96 -14.15 0.10
C TRP A 344 -7.28 -12.87 -0.69
N THR A 345 -7.88 -12.99 -1.87
CA THR A 345 -8.26 -11.84 -2.70
C THR A 345 -9.23 -10.94 -1.96
N PHE A 346 -10.30 -11.51 -1.40
CA PHE A 346 -11.32 -10.77 -0.68
C PHE A 346 -10.75 -9.99 0.51
N PHE A 347 -10.04 -10.67 1.42
CA PHE A 347 -9.48 -10.02 2.61
C PHE A 347 -8.42 -8.97 2.27
N SER A 348 -7.61 -9.19 1.22
CA SER A 348 -6.63 -8.21 0.77
C SER A 348 -7.30 -6.96 0.20
N THR A 349 -8.33 -7.12 -0.62
CA THR A 349 -9.09 -6.00 -1.19
C THR A 349 -9.81 -5.20 -0.10
N VAL A 350 -10.46 -5.87 0.86
CA VAL A 350 -11.07 -5.19 2.01
C VAL A 350 -10.01 -4.46 2.84
N GLY A 351 -8.82 -5.05 3.02
CA GLY A 351 -7.70 -4.40 3.68
C GLY A 351 -7.23 -3.13 2.96
N VAL A 352 -7.21 -3.12 1.63
CA VAL A 352 -6.85 -1.92 0.85
C VAL A 352 -7.92 -0.85 0.95
N ILE A 353 -9.20 -1.22 0.81
CA ILE A 353 -10.33 -0.29 0.95
C ILE A 353 -10.29 0.36 2.33
N THR A 354 -10.22 -0.45 3.40
CA THR A 354 -10.18 0.05 4.77
C THR A 354 -8.92 0.88 5.04
N GLY A 355 -7.75 0.47 4.53
CA GLY A 355 -6.51 1.26 4.63
C GLY A 355 -6.57 2.64 3.97
N SER A 356 -7.47 2.81 2.99
CA SER A 356 -7.72 4.06 2.27
C SER A 356 -8.84 4.90 2.88
N ALA A 357 -9.68 4.27 3.69
CA ALA A 357 -11.01 4.75 4.06
C ALA A 357 -11.02 5.79 5.18
N VAL A 358 -9.97 6.55 5.46
CA VAL A 358 -10.11 7.61 6.48
C VAL A 358 -9.31 8.83 6.08
#